data_AF-A0A7W4EVA3-F1
#
_entry.id   AF-A0A7W4EVA3-F1
#
_cell.length_a   1.000
_cell.length_b   1.000
_cell.length_c   1.000
_cell.angle_alpha   90.00
_cell.angle_beta   90.00
_cell.angle_gamma   90.00
#
_symmetry.space_group_name_H-M   'P 1'
#
loop_
_entity.id
_entity.type
_entity.pdbx_description
1 polymer ?
#
loop_
_entity_poly.entity_id
_entity_poly.type
_entity_poly.pdbx_seq_one_letter_code
_entity_poly.pdbx_strand_id
1 'polypeptide(L)'
;MRKWLYFCFILFTVAFTRIAYTHAQETGSPLPAIDSLLQTAEQAVERNDLPAAIQASNRALALCRSSSELSDRLPSVLFSNAQLNTYGGNYERALQELHEVLSLNSHAPKPDPILNARTYMQLGIVSFFQHQWDDALYNYRKAEQLANQLGNNTGAVDSTE
;
A
#
# COMPACT_ATOMS: atom_id res chain seq x y z
N MET A 1 -17.40 55.18 -10.62
CA MET A 1 -17.15 54.13 -11.64
C MET A 1 -15.96 53.20 -11.35
N ARG A 2 -14.99 53.53 -10.46
CA ARG A 2 -13.82 52.65 -10.17
C ARG A 2 -14.09 51.39 -9.34
N LYS A 3 -15.15 51.34 -8.51
CA LYS A 3 -15.43 50.20 -7.62
C LYS A 3 -15.93 48.93 -8.35
N TRP A 4 -16.64 49.10 -9.47
CA TRP A 4 -17.15 47.97 -10.28
C TRP A 4 -16.06 47.27 -11.10
N LEU A 5 -15.06 48.03 -11.59
CA LEU A 5 -13.89 47.48 -12.29
C LEU A 5 -13.01 46.63 -11.36
N TYR A 6 -12.83 47.04 -10.10
CA TYR A 6 -12.10 46.24 -9.10
C TYR A 6 -12.82 44.94 -8.73
N PHE A 7 -14.15 44.96 -8.64
CA PHE A 7 -14.94 43.77 -8.29
C PHE A 7 -14.90 42.70 -9.40
N CYS A 8 -14.99 43.11 -10.67
CA CYS A 8 -14.81 42.19 -11.80
C CYS A 8 -13.37 41.64 -11.89
N PHE A 9 -12.36 42.45 -11.56
CA PHE A 9 -10.96 42.00 -11.55
C PHE A 9 -10.70 40.95 -10.47
N ILE A 10 -11.25 41.11 -9.27
CA ILE A 10 -11.13 40.14 -8.16
C ILE A 10 -11.84 38.82 -8.48
N LEU A 11 -13.03 38.87 -9.09
CA LEU A 11 -13.74 37.64 -9.49
C LEU A 11 -12.98 36.87 -10.59
N PHE A 12 -12.34 37.59 -11.53
CA PHE A 12 -11.55 36.98 -12.59
C PHE A 12 -10.25 36.34 -12.06
N THR A 13 -9.56 36.99 -11.12
CA THR A 13 -8.35 36.42 -10.50
C THR A 13 -8.66 35.23 -9.61
N VAL A 14 -9.75 35.26 -8.84
CA VAL A 14 -10.17 34.12 -7.99
C VAL A 14 -10.61 32.93 -8.85
N ALA A 15 -11.31 33.16 -9.96
CA ALA A 15 -11.64 32.09 -10.90
C ALA A 15 -10.39 31.50 -11.57
N PHE A 16 -9.43 32.33 -11.97
CA PHE A 16 -8.15 31.88 -12.53
C PHE A 16 -7.28 31.15 -11.51
N THR A 17 -7.24 31.58 -10.24
CA THR A 17 -6.52 30.84 -9.19
C THR A 17 -7.22 29.53 -8.88
N ARG A 18 -8.56 29.48 -8.89
CA ARG A 18 -9.30 28.24 -8.66
C ARG A 18 -9.10 27.24 -9.79
N ILE A 19 -9.12 27.71 -11.06
CA ILE A 19 -8.83 26.88 -12.24
C ILE A 19 -7.36 26.46 -12.25
N ALA A 20 -6.41 27.35 -11.96
CA ALA A 20 -4.99 27.01 -11.88
C ALA A 20 -4.69 26.07 -10.70
N TYR A 21 -5.41 26.19 -9.58
CA TYR A 21 -5.32 25.30 -8.42
C TYR A 21 -5.90 23.91 -8.72
N THR A 22 -7.01 23.82 -9.44
CA THR A 22 -7.56 22.54 -9.90
C THR A 22 -6.72 21.92 -11.01
N HIS A 23 -6.15 22.72 -11.92
CA HIS A 23 -5.26 22.23 -12.99
C HIS A 23 -3.87 21.82 -12.46
N ALA A 24 -3.42 22.42 -11.35
CA ALA A 24 -2.23 21.99 -10.62
C ALA A 24 -2.43 20.66 -9.86
N GLN A 25 -3.67 20.30 -9.50
CA GLN A 25 -3.97 18.94 -9.05
C GLN A 25 -4.04 17.92 -10.20
N GLU A 26 -4.23 18.37 -11.44
CA GLU A 26 -4.39 17.50 -12.62
C GLU A 26 -3.06 17.02 -13.23
N THR A 27 -1.88 17.47 -12.77
CA THR A 27 -0.58 17.12 -13.40
C THR A 27 0.56 16.72 -12.47
N GLY A 28 0.32 16.41 -11.18
CA GLY A 28 1.42 16.31 -10.20
C GLY A 28 2.01 14.92 -9.90
N SER A 29 1.20 14.01 -9.37
CA SER A 29 1.56 12.63 -8.98
C SER A 29 0.33 12.01 -8.33
N PRO A 30 0.00 10.72 -8.56
CA PRO A 30 -1.11 10.07 -7.85
C PRO A 30 -0.80 9.78 -6.37
N LEU A 31 0.43 10.06 -5.92
CA LEU A 31 0.92 9.73 -4.59
C LEU A 31 0.06 10.31 -3.44
N PRO A 32 -0.30 11.61 -3.42
CA PRO A 32 -1.11 12.16 -2.32
C PRO A 32 -2.51 11.54 -2.25
N ALA A 33 -3.07 11.17 -3.41
CA ALA A 33 -4.37 10.49 -3.47
C ALA A 33 -4.28 9.07 -2.90
N ILE A 34 -3.19 8.34 -3.20
CA ILE A 34 -2.93 7.01 -2.64
C ILE A 34 -2.74 7.09 -1.13
N ASP A 35 -1.90 8.00 -0.64
CA ASP A 35 -1.65 8.16 0.80
C ASP A 35 -2.96 8.52 1.55
N SER A 36 -3.78 9.40 0.97
CA SER A 36 -5.11 9.73 1.52
C SER A 36 -6.06 8.52 1.57
N LEU A 37 -6.05 7.67 0.53
CA LEU A 37 -6.87 6.45 0.51
C LEU A 37 -6.38 5.40 1.50
N LEU A 38 -5.07 5.25 1.68
CA LEU A 38 -4.49 4.36 2.68
C LEU A 38 -4.83 4.81 4.10
N GLN A 39 -4.72 6.11 4.38
CA GLN A 39 -5.16 6.69 5.66
C GLN A 39 -6.66 6.46 5.90
N THR A 40 -7.48 6.59 4.86
CA THR A 40 -8.92 6.30 4.95
C THR A 40 -9.17 4.82 5.28
N ALA A 41 -8.38 3.91 4.70
CA ALA A 41 -8.46 2.48 5.01
C ALA A 41 -8.08 2.20 6.46
N GLU A 42 -7.00 2.79 6.97
CA GLU A 42 -6.57 2.67 8.37
C GLU A 42 -7.64 3.17 9.35
N GLN A 43 -8.20 4.36 9.11
CA GLN A 43 -9.30 4.89 9.92
C GLN A 43 -10.56 4.03 9.87
N ALA A 44 -10.83 3.37 8.74
CA ALA A 44 -11.92 2.41 8.63
C ALA A 44 -11.65 1.14 9.45
N VAL A 45 -10.41 0.63 9.45
CA VAL A 45 -10.00 -0.47 10.35
C VAL A 45 -10.17 -0.09 11.81
N GLU A 46 -9.74 1.10 12.22
CA GLU A 46 -9.91 1.60 13.60
C GLU A 46 -11.39 1.68 14.02
N ARG A 47 -12.28 1.99 13.08
CA ARG A 47 -13.73 2.00 13.29
C ARG A 47 -14.38 0.61 13.17
N ASN A 48 -13.59 -0.43 12.92
CA ASN A 48 -14.05 -1.79 12.64
C ASN A 48 -15.00 -1.87 11.41
N ASP A 49 -14.86 -0.93 10.47
CA ASP A 49 -15.58 -0.90 9.19
C ASP A 49 -14.71 -1.53 8.10
N LEU A 50 -14.69 -2.86 8.12
CA LEU A 50 -13.88 -3.65 7.19
C LEU A 50 -14.29 -3.47 5.71
N PRO A 51 -15.58 -3.39 5.34
CA PRO A 51 -15.98 -3.09 3.96
C PRO A 51 -15.43 -1.76 3.45
N ALA A 52 -15.51 -0.69 4.25
CA ALA A 52 -14.94 0.61 3.87
C ALA A 52 -13.41 0.56 3.75
N ALA A 53 -12.73 -0.16 4.64
CA ALA A 53 -11.28 -0.34 4.59
C ALA A 53 -10.83 -1.04 3.29
N ILE A 54 -11.49 -2.16 2.95
CA ILE A 54 -11.23 -2.90 1.70
C ILE A 54 -11.50 -2.01 0.48
N GLN A 55 -12.60 -1.25 0.48
CA GLN A 55 -12.94 -0.35 -0.62
C GLN A 55 -11.86 0.73 -0.82
N ALA A 56 -11.44 1.40 0.26
CA ALA A 56 -10.42 2.44 0.21
C ALA A 56 -9.07 1.87 -0.27
N SER A 57 -8.66 0.73 0.27
CA SER A 57 -7.42 0.04 -0.14
C SER A 57 -7.46 -0.43 -1.60
N ASN A 58 -8.60 -0.93 -2.09
CA ASN A 58 -8.76 -1.32 -3.51
C ASN A 58 -8.58 -0.12 -4.44
N ARG A 59 -9.08 1.06 -4.06
CA ARG A 59 -8.90 2.29 -4.83
C ARG A 59 -7.44 2.74 -4.83
N ALA A 60 -6.75 2.65 -3.69
CA ALA A 60 -5.33 2.97 -3.58
C ALA A 60 -4.50 2.04 -4.50
N LEU A 61 -4.79 0.74 -4.46
CA LEU A 61 -4.13 -0.25 -5.31
C LEU A 61 -4.36 0.01 -6.80
N ALA A 62 -5.59 0.32 -7.21
CA ALA A 62 -5.91 0.64 -8.60
C ALA A 62 -5.12 1.85 -9.12
N LEU A 63 -5.04 2.92 -8.33
CA LEU A 63 -4.23 4.10 -8.68
C LEU A 63 -2.74 3.76 -8.76
N CYS A 64 -2.22 3.00 -7.79
CA CYS A 64 -0.83 2.58 -7.76
C CYS A 64 -0.46 1.75 -9.00
N ARG A 65 -1.32 0.79 -9.40
CA ARG A 65 -1.13 0.00 -10.63
C ARG A 65 -1.14 0.82 -11.91
N SER A 66 -1.92 1.89 -11.96
CA SER A 66 -2.00 2.76 -13.13
C SER A 66 -0.81 3.71 -13.29
N SER A 67 0.07 3.79 -12.29
CA SER A 67 1.18 4.75 -12.23
C SER A 67 2.54 4.06 -12.31
N SER A 68 3.24 4.19 -13.44
CA SER A 68 4.59 3.63 -13.60
C SER A 68 5.60 4.18 -12.58
N GLU A 69 5.42 5.44 -12.18
CA GLU A 69 6.26 6.13 -11.18
C GLU A 69 6.16 5.51 -9.77
N LEU A 70 5.09 4.76 -9.50
CA LEU A 70 4.82 4.18 -8.18
C LEU A 70 5.01 2.66 -8.17
N SER A 71 5.70 2.13 -9.17
CA SER A 71 6.05 0.71 -9.27
C SER A 71 6.79 0.21 -8.02
N ASP A 72 7.69 1.02 -7.45
CA ASP A 72 8.41 0.69 -6.21
C ASP A 72 7.49 0.58 -4.98
N ARG A 73 6.34 1.28 -4.98
CA ARG A 73 5.36 1.23 -3.88
C ARG A 73 4.36 0.08 -4.02
N LEU A 74 4.14 -0.41 -5.24
CA LEU A 74 3.14 -1.41 -5.55
C LEU A 74 3.19 -2.65 -4.62
N PRO A 75 4.36 -3.23 -4.29
CA PRO A 75 4.44 -4.38 -3.38
C PRO A 75 3.88 -4.07 -1.98
N SER A 76 4.16 -2.89 -1.43
CA SER A 76 3.66 -2.50 -0.10
C SER A 76 2.15 -2.26 -0.06
N VAL A 77 1.61 -1.67 -1.13
CA VAL A 77 0.17 -1.42 -1.27
C VAL A 77 -0.59 -2.73 -1.49
N LEU A 78 -0.04 -3.63 -2.32
CA LEU A 78 -0.56 -4.99 -2.50
C LEU A 78 -0.60 -5.76 -1.19
N PHE A 79 0.51 -5.77 -0.44
CA PHE A 79 0.58 -6.45 0.85
C PHE A 79 -0.50 -5.95 1.82
N SER A 80 -0.69 -4.63 1.91
CA SER A 80 -1.71 -4.02 2.76
C SER A 80 -3.14 -4.38 2.31
N ASN A 81 -3.39 -4.41 1.00
CA ASN A 81 -4.68 -4.84 0.45
C ASN A 81 -4.96 -6.32 0.75
N ALA A 82 -3.94 -7.18 0.61
CA ALA A 82 -4.04 -8.60 0.90
C ALA A 82 -4.36 -8.89 2.38
N GLN A 83 -3.82 -8.11 3.31
CA GLN A 83 -4.19 -8.22 4.74
C GLN A 83 -5.68 -7.96 4.95
N LEU A 84 -6.21 -6.88 4.37
CA LEU A 84 -7.62 -6.53 4.46
C LEU A 84 -8.51 -7.59 3.79
N ASN A 85 -8.08 -8.11 2.63
CA ASN A 85 -8.77 -9.22 1.97
C ASN A 85 -8.75 -10.49 2.83
N THR A 86 -7.64 -10.77 3.54
CA THR A 86 -7.56 -11.90 4.48
C THR A 86 -8.60 -11.76 5.59
N TYR A 87 -8.67 -10.60 6.24
CA TYR A 87 -9.66 -10.34 7.29
C TYR A 87 -11.09 -10.33 6.77
N GLY A 88 -11.28 -9.92 5.51
CA GLY A 88 -12.58 -9.93 4.83
C GLY A 88 -13.03 -11.30 4.33
N GLY A 89 -12.23 -12.35 4.53
CA GLY A 89 -12.54 -13.70 4.03
C GLY A 89 -12.28 -13.90 2.54
N ASN A 90 -11.71 -12.91 1.85
CA ASN A 90 -11.35 -12.96 0.43
C ASN A 90 -10.00 -13.66 0.23
N TYR A 91 -9.90 -14.91 0.69
CA TYR A 91 -8.63 -15.64 0.78
C TYR A 91 -7.95 -15.87 -0.57
N GLU A 92 -8.70 -16.25 -1.61
CA GLU A 92 -8.15 -16.47 -2.96
C GLU A 92 -7.48 -15.22 -3.51
N ARG A 93 -8.13 -14.06 -3.33
CA ARG A 93 -7.58 -12.77 -3.73
C ARG A 93 -6.35 -12.40 -2.92
N ALA A 94 -6.39 -12.61 -1.59
CA ALA A 94 -5.23 -12.37 -0.74
C ALA A 94 -4.03 -13.24 -1.16
N LEU A 95 -4.21 -14.53 -1.46
CA LEU A 95 -3.14 -15.39 -1.96
C LEU A 95 -2.54 -14.87 -3.27
N GLN A 96 -3.38 -14.48 -4.23
CA GLN A 96 -2.92 -13.92 -5.50
C GLN A 96 -2.08 -12.66 -5.29
N GLU A 97 -2.57 -11.72 -4.47
CA GLU A 97 -1.88 -10.47 -4.16
C GLU A 97 -0.55 -10.74 -3.43
N LEU A 98 -0.51 -11.67 -2.47
CA LEU A 98 0.71 -12.01 -1.73
C LEU A 98 1.78 -12.69 -2.61
N HIS A 99 1.37 -13.58 -3.52
CA HIS A 99 2.31 -14.16 -4.49
C HIS A 99 2.85 -13.11 -5.45
N GLU A 100 2.02 -12.15 -5.85
CA GLU A 100 2.47 -11.01 -6.66
C GLU A 100 3.47 -10.13 -5.89
N VAL A 101 3.25 -9.88 -4.59
CA VAL A 101 4.23 -9.17 -3.74
C VAL A 101 5.59 -9.86 -3.78
N LEU A 102 5.63 -11.19 -3.57
CA LEU A 102 6.89 -11.95 -3.62
C LEU A 102 7.57 -11.83 -4.99
N SER A 103 6.79 -11.94 -6.07
CA SER A 103 7.30 -11.82 -7.44
C SER A 103 7.84 -10.43 -7.75
N LEU A 104 7.11 -9.37 -7.41
CA LEU A 104 7.56 -8.00 -7.66
C LEU A 104 8.82 -7.68 -6.84
N ASN A 105 8.82 -8.08 -5.57
CA ASN A 105 9.94 -7.81 -4.69
C ASN A 105 11.20 -8.60 -5.07
N SER A 106 11.08 -9.82 -5.60
CA SER A 106 12.23 -10.60 -6.09
C SER A 106 12.87 -10.03 -7.36
N HIS A 107 12.10 -9.29 -8.17
CA HIS A 107 12.58 -8.65 -9.40
C HIS A 107 12.90 -7.15 -9.23
N ALA A 108 12.70 -6.60 -8.03
CA ALA A 108 13.01 -5.21 -7.73
C ALA A 108 14.54 -4.97 -7.76
N PRO A 109 15.01 -3.78 -8.19
CA PRO A 109 16.43 -3.43 -8.14
C PRO A 109 17.02 -3.52 -6.73
N LYS A 110 16.19 -3.25 -5.72
CA LYS A 110 16.51 -3.39 -4.31
C LYS A 110 15.39 -4.14 -3.59
N PRO A 111 15.47 -5.48 -3.52
CA PRO A 111 14.49 -6.29 -2.80
C PRO A 111 14.41 -5.89 -1.33
N ASP A 112 13.20 -5.85 -0.78
CA ASP A 112 12.94 -5.66 0.64
C ASP A 112 12.80 -7.03 1.33
N PRO A 113 13.83 -7.53 2.02
CA PRO A 113 13.76 -8.83 2.68
C PRO A 113 12.79 -8.87 3.86
N ILE A 114 12.49 -7.72 4.49
CA ILE A 114 11.49 -7.63 5.55
C ILE A 114 10.10 -7.84 4.96
N LEU A 115 9.81 -7.23 3.81
CA LEU A 115 8.54 -7.45 3.09
C LEU A 115 8.35 -8.93 2.73
N ASN A 116 9.40 -9.64 2.30
CA ASN A 116 9.32 -11.08 2.04
C ASN A 116 8.93 -11.87 3.30
N ALA A 117 9.61 -11.63 4.43
CA ALA A 117 9.29 -12.32 5.68
C ALA A 117 7.84 -12.08 6.11
N ARG A 118 7.37 -10.82 6.04
CA ARG A 118 5.98 -10.46 6.35
C ARG A 118 4.98 -11.11 5.37
N THR A 119 5.34 -11.21 4.10
CA THR A 119 4.49 -11.82 3.07
C THR A 119 4.32 -13.32 3.30
N TYR A 120 5.40 -14.04 3.62
CA TYR A 120 5.31 -15.45 4.03
C TYR A 120 4.49 -15.63 5.31
N MET A 121 4.64 -14.74 6.30
CA MET A 121 3.80 -14.80 7.50
C MET A 121 2.32 -14.64 7.15
N GLN A 122 1.98 -13.69 6.26
CA GLN A 122 0.60 -13.47 5.84
C GLN A 122 0.05 -14.64 5.01
N LEU A 123 0.85 -15.25 4.12
CA LEU A 123 0.47 -16.48 3.42
C LEU A 123 0.12 -17.60 4.43
N GLY A 124 0.93 -17.74 5.49
CA GLY A 124 0.65 -18.69 6.56
C GLY A 124 -0.68 -18.41 7.29
N ILE A 125 -0.99 -17.13 7.53
CA ILE A 125 -2.28 -16.71 8.12
C ILE A 125 -3.45 -17.07 7.20
N VAL A 126 -3.32 -16.82 5.89
CA VAL A 126 -4.38 -17.17 4.92
C VAL A 126 -4.61 -18.67 4.88
N SER A 127 -3.55 -19.47 4.74
CA SER A 127 -3.64 -20.94 4.76
C SER A 127 -4.23 -21.47 6.07
N PHE A 128 -3.89 -20.86 7.21
CA PHE A 128 -4.47 -21.21 8.51
C PHE A 128 -6.00 -21.00 8.53
N PHE A 129 -6.47 -19.85 8.03
CA PHE A 129 -7.91 -19.60 7.93
C PHE A 129 -8.63 -20.51 6.93
N GLN A 130 -7.93 -21.00 5.91
CA GLN A 130 -8.44 -21.99 4.95
C GLN A 130 -8.28 -23.44 5.45
N HIS A 131 -7.84 -23.66 6.69
CA HIS A 131 -7.59 -24.99 7.28
C HIS A 131 -6.52 -25.83 6.53
N GLN A 132 -5.63 -25.16 5.78
CA GLN A 132 -4.48 -25.77 5.11
C GLN A 132 -3.27 -25.73 6.04
N TRP A 133 -3.27 -26.61 7.04
CA TRP A 133 -2.32 -26.53 8.16
C TRP A 133 -0.86 -26.77 7.74
N ASP A 134 -0.63 -27.68 6.79
CA ASP A 134 0.73 -27.98 6.30
C ASP A 134 1.31 -26.77 5.55
N ASP A 135 0.49 -26.13 4.70
CA ASP A 135 0.88 -24.91 3.99
C ASP A 135 1.10 -23.75 4.96
N ALA A 136 0.25 -23.62 5.99
CA ALA A 136 0.43 -22.61 7.03
C ALA A 136 1.78 -22.79 7.75
N LEU A 137 2.07 -24.01 8.19
CA LEU A 137 3.33 -24.33 8.87
C LEU A 137 4.55 -24.10 7.97
N TYR A 138 4.47 -24.48 6.69
CA TYR A 138 5.52 -24.21 5.72
C TYR A 138 5.81 -22.70 5.63
N ASN A 139 4.77 -21.90 5.44
CA ASN A 139 4.89 -20.46 5.28
C ASN A 139 5.41 -19.77 6.56
N TYR A 140 4.94 -20.17 7.74
CA TYR A 140 5.45 -19.65 9.00
C TYR A 140 6.93 -19.96 9.22
N ARG A 141 7.37 -21.19 8.94
CA ARG A 141 8.80 -21.57 9.02
C ARG A 141 9.64 -20.76 8.05
N LYS A 142 9.13 -20.49 6.85
CA LYS A 142 9.82 -19.66 5.87
C LYS A 142 9.97 -18.22 6.33
N ALA A 143 8.92 -17.65 6.91
CA ALA A 143 8.94 -16.31 7.51
C ALA A 143 9.95 -16.23 8.67
N GLU A 144 9.94 -17.21 9.57
CA GLU A 144 10.88 -17.32 10.70
C GLU A 144 12.33 -17.42 10.22
N GLN A 145 12.61 -18.26 9.22
CA GLN A 145 13.95 -18.39 8.63
C GLN A 145 14.46 -17.04 8.12
N LEU A 146 13.62 -16.30 7.38
CA LEU A 146 13.98 -14.98 6.84
C LEU A 146 14.19 -13.95 7.97
N ALA A 147 13.33 -13.94 8.98
CA ALA A 147 13.46 -13.05 10.14
C ALA A 147 14.76 -13.31 10.91
N ASN A 148 15.14 -14.56 11.11
CA ASN A 148 16.40 -14.93 11.76
C ASN A 148 17.62 -14.50 10.94
N GLN A 149 17.57 -14.64 9.62
CA GLN A 149 18.64 -14.13 8.74
C GLN A 149 18.79 -12.62 8.85
N LEU A 150 17.69 -11.88 8.96
CA LEU A 150 17.70 -10.43 9.15
C LEU A 150 18.32 -10.02 10.49
N GLY A 151 17.95 -10.69 11.58
CA GLY A 151 18.51 -10.42 12.92
C GLY A 151 20.01 -10.75 13.03
N ASN A 152 20.45 -11.84 12.39
CA ASN A 152 21.87 -12.22 12.38
C ASN A 152 22.72 -11.23 11.55
N ASN A 153 22.17 -10.70 10.45
CA ASN A 153 22.86 -9.71 9.64
C ASN A 153 22.97 -8.35 10.34
N THR A 154 22.02 -7.99 11.21
CA THR A 154 22.14 -6.77 12.03
C THR A 154 23.18 -6.89 13.14
N GLY A 155 23.36 -8.09 13.71
CA GLY A 155 24.37 -8.34 14.76
C GLY A 155 25.81 -8.42 14.26
N ALA A 156 26.03 -8.79 12.99
CA ALA A 156 27.36 -8.89 12.40
C ALA A 156 28.03 -7.52 12.12
N VAL A 157 27.22 -6.45 12.02
CA VAL A 157 27.73 -5.08 11.76
C VAL A 157 28.28 -4.42 13.03
N ASP A 158 27.78 -4.78 14.21
CA ASP A 158 28.22 -4.22 15.50
C ASP A 158 29.46 -4.90 16.09
N SER A 159 29.93 -6.01 15.52
CA SER A 159 31.07 -6.79 16.05
C SER A 159 32.45 -6.41 15.45
N THR A 160 32.56 -5.29 14.74
CA THR A 160 33.83 -4.78 14.20
C THR A 160 34.13 -3.37 14.72
N GLU A 161 34.41 -3.25 16.01
CA GLU A 161 35.17 -2.14 16.63
C GLU A 161 36.28 -2.74 17.51
#